data_AF-A0A2N5J0P5-F1
#
_entry.id   AF-A0A2N5J0P5-F1
#
_cell.length_a   1.000
_cell.length_b   1.000
_cell.length_c   1.000
_cell.angle_alpha   90.00
_cell.angle_beta   90.00
_cell.angle_gamma   90.00
#
_symmetry.space_group_name_H-M   'P 1'
#
loop_
_entity.id
_entity.type
_entity.pdbx_description
1 polymer ?
#
loop_
_entity_poly.entity_id
_entity_poly.type
_entity_poly.pdbx_seq_one_letter_code
_entity_poly.pdbx_strand_id
1 'polypeptide(L)'
;MATTPLDTVGTTVTQMIPPSRTGSRPDVPPETGASQPAIDPAAAAAALDQIAADRDGNAERLMPPKWWYPVNGVIVGVVYLLFAQLFAQFAVIEFGTDGWLVEARFPLLESVAYMAAAAALCYALLELGEWRKRQIGSDYSVFMGELRPRNAFMWVVLLTQFVVEIGAFALLLWWMLHQSVLPEMPMLVAVVMGAVLALWDYLYDRYFIATIKKEGR
;
A
#
# COMPACT_ATOMS: atom_id res chain seq x y z
N MET A 1 63.06 -3.98 -30.90
CA MET A 1 61.85 -3.34 -31.46
C MET A 1 60.71 -3.71 -30.51
N ALA A 2 60.23 -2.88 -29.58
CA ALA A 2 59.92 -1.43 -29.61
C ALA A 2 58.69 -1.13 -30.50
N THR A 3 57.61 -0.46 -30.06
CA THR A 3 57.16 -0.05 -28.70
C THR A 3 55.65 0.33 -28.72
N THR A 4 55.05 0.49 -27.53
CA THR A 4 53.72 1.06 -27.15
C THR A 4 53.44 2.49 -27.68
N PRO A 5 52.29 3.19 -27.44
CA PRO A 5 51.23 3.09 -26.37
C PRO A 5 49.78 3.02 -26.95
N LEU A 6 48.62 3.15 -26.30
CA LEU A 6 48.08 3.72 -25.04
C LEU A 6 46.93 2.78 -24.53
N ASP A 7 46.40 2.79 -23.29
CA ASP A 7 46.81 3.30 -21.96
C ASP A 7 45.96 2.61 -20.84
N THR A 8 45.91 3.17 -19.62
CA THR A 8 45.37 2.53 -18.40
C THR A 8 44.19 3.30 -17.76
N VAL A 9 43.09 2.61 -17.43
CA VAL A 9 42.15 3.05 -16.37
C VAL A 9 41.71 1.83 -15.56
N GLY A 10 42.12 1.77 -14.29
CA GLY A 10 41.70 0.73 -13.35
C GLY A 10 40.58 1.24 -12.43
N THR A 11 39.60 0.39 -12.15
CA THR A 11 38.53 0.67 -11.17
C THR A 11 38.66 -0.28 -9.98
N THR A 12 39.44 0.14 -8.98
CA THR A 12 39.61 -0.61 -7.73
C THR A 12 38.31 -0.59 -6.93
N VAL A 13 37.73 -1.76 -6.66
CA VAL A 13 36.55 -1.90 -5.79
C VAL A 13 36.99 -1.80 -4.33
N THR A 14 36.81 -0.65 -3.71
CA THR A 14 37.04 -0.47 -2.27
C THR A 14 35.79 -0.89 -1.49
N GLN A 15 35.84 -2.06 -0.84
CA GLN A 15 34.89 -2.39 0.23
C GLN A 15 35.03 -1.38 1.37
N MET A 16 33.95 -0.68 1.70
CA MET A 16 33.92 0.21 2.86
C MET A 16 33.46 -0.57 4.10
N ILE A 17 34.44 -1.13 4.83
CA ILE A 17 34.24 -1.66 6.18
C ILE A 17 34.05 -0.47 7.13
N PRO A 18 33.02 -0.46 8.02
CA PRO A 18 32.83 0.65 8.95
C PRO A 18 33.92 0.64 10.04
N PRO A 19 34.66 1.74 10.28
CA PRO A 19 35.65 1.80 11.33
C PRO A 19 34.99 1.82 12.72
N SER A 20 35.53 1.00 13.62
CA SER A 20 35.09 0.84 14.99
C SER A 20 35.42 2.05 15.88
N ARG A 21 34.64 2.19 16.95
CA ARG A 21 34.58 3.35 17.84
C ARG A 21 35.76 3.38 18.85
N THR A 22 36.87 4.06 18.52
CA THR A 22 37.88 4.52 19.51
C THR A 22 38.78 5.62 18.97
N GLY A 23 39.01 6.69 19.76
CA GLY A 23 40.18 7.57 19.62
C GLY A 23 39.90 9.03 19.22
N SER A 24 40.24 9.96 20.13
CA SER A 24 40.61 11.38 19.90
C SER A 24 39.84 12.22 18.87
N ARG A 25 38.95 13.07 19.38
CA ARG A 25 38.42 14.28 18.72
C ARG A 25 39.57 15.16 18.19
N PRO A 26 39.58 15.54 16.89
CA PRO A 26 40.43 16.64 16.42
C PRO A 26 39.92 17.96 16.99
N ASP A 27 40.84 18.85 17.40
CA ASP A 27 40.49 20.16 17.93
C ASP A 27 39.89 21.05 16.84
N VAL A 28 38.55 21.10 16.80
CA VAL A 28 37.81 22.13 16.06
C VAL A 28 37.99 23.44 16.82
N PRO A 29 38.53 24.51 16.22
CA PRO A 29 38.62 25.81 16.88
C PRO A 29 37.21 26.26 17.27
N PRO A 30 37.05 26.99 18.40
CA PRO A 30 35.72 27.37 18.87
C PRO A 30 35.03 28.21 17.79
N GLU A 31 33.98 27.66 17.20
CA GLU A 31 33.09 28.44 16.34
C GLU A 31 32.59 29.63 17.16
N THR A 32 33.02 30.82 16.77
CA THR A 32 32.40 32.08 17.19
C THR A 32 30.91 31.92 16.96
N GLY A 33 30.13 31.95 18.04
CA GLY A 33 28.70 31.61 18.02
C GLY A 33 27.96 32.42 16.97
N ALA A 34 27.81 31.83 15.78
CA ALA A 34 26.99 32.37 14.73
C ALA A 34 25.56 32.21 15.22
N SER A 35 24.98 33.30 15.70
CA SER A 35 23.55 33.40 15.98
C SER A 35 22.81 32.74 14.83
N GLN A 36 22.05 31.66 15.10
CA GLN A 36 21.15 31.13 14.08
C GLN A 36 20.32 32.31 13.56
N PRO A 37 20.29 32.55 12.24
CA PRO A 37 19.64 33.74 11.71
C PRO A 37 18.21 33.77 12.21
N ALA A 38 17.86 34.83 12.94
CA ALA A 38 16.58 34.93 13.59
C ALA A 38 15.48 34.86 12.52
N ILE A 39 14.76 33.75 12.49
CA ILE A 39 13.68 33.53 11.53
C ILE A 39 12.60 34.55 11.86
N ASP A 40 12.40 35.52 10.97
CA ASP A 40 11.31 36.49 11.09
C ASP A 40 9.98 35.71 11.09
N PRO A 41 9.18 35.78 12.17
CA PRO A 41 7.90 35.07 12.25
C PRO A 41 6.92 35.45 11.14
N ALA A 42 6.98 36.70 10.64
CA ALA A 42 6.11 37.16 9.56
C ALA A 42 6.54 36.56 8.21
N ALA A 43 7.85 36.56 7.90
CA ALA A 43 8.37 35.88 6.72
C ALA A 43 8.15 34.36 6.75
N ALA A 44 8.26 33.73 7.93
CA ALA A 44 7.96 32.31 8.11
C ALA A 44 6.47 32.01 7.90
N ALA A 45 5.56 32.83 8.44
CA ALA A 45 4.13 32.70 8.20
C ALA A 45 3.79 32.87 6.71
N ALA A 46 4.30 33.91 6.05
CA ALA A 46 4.08 34.14 4.62
C ALA A 46 4.62 32.99 3.75
N ALA A 47 5.77 32.41 4.11
CA ALA A 47 6.30 31.23 3.42
C ALA A 47 5.42 29.98 3.63
N LEU A 48 4.88 29.78 4.84
CA LEU A 48 3.94 28.70 5.13
C LEU A 48 2.61 28.87 4.39
N ASP A 49 2.07 30.09 4.33
CA ASP A 49 0.84 30.41 3.58
C ASP A 49 1.04 30.20 2.07
N GLN A 50 2.20 30.57 1.54
CA GLN A 50 2.53 30.33 0.14
C GLN A 50 2.71 28.83 -0.17
N ILE A 51 3.34 28.06 0.73
CA ILE A 51 3.41 26.60 0.63
C ILE A 51 2.02 25.96 0.71
N ALA A 52 1.10 26.49 1.53
CA ALA A 52 -0.28 26.01 1.59
C ALA A 52 -1.04 26.29 0.29
N ALA A 53 -0.94 27.52 -0.25
CA ALA A 53 -1.55 27.89 -1.53
C ALA A 53 -1.03 27.06 -2.71
N ASP A 54 0.30 26.83 -2.78
CA ASP A 54 0.92 26.01 -3.82
C ASP A 54 0.53 24.52 -3.70
N ARG A 55 0.30 24.01 -2.48
CA ARG A 55 -0.23 22.65 -2.24
C ARG A 55 -1.67 22.52 -2.71
N ASP A 56 -2.54 23.46 -2.35
CA ASP A 56 -3.95 23.42 -2.70
C ASP A 56 -4.18 23.59 -4.21
N GLY A 57 -3.35 24.43 -4.87
CA GLY A 57 -3.30 24.54 -6.33
C GLY A 57 -2.87 23.25 -7.04
N ASN A 58 -2.08 22.40 -6.38
CA ASN A 58 -1.59 21.13 -6.92
C ASN A 58 -2.40 19.89 -6.46
N ALA A 59 -3.49 20.05 -5.71
CA ALA A 59 -4.26 18.95 -5.11
C ALA A 59 -4.76 17.90 -6.12
N GLU A 60 -4.89 18.23 -7.41
CA GLU A 60 -5.25 17.27 -8.47
C GLU A 60 -4.19 16.18 -8.69
N ARG A 61 -2.92 16.43 -8.33
CA ARG A 61 -1.83 15.44 -8.39
C ARG A 61 -1.99 14.28 -7.39
N LEU A 62 -2.88 14.42 -6.41
CA LEU A 62 -3.16 13.41 -5.40
C LEU A 62 -4.04 12.26 -5.93
N MET A 63 -4.75 12.50 -7.03
CA MET A 63 -5.47 11.47 -7.76
C MET A 63 -4.48 10.60 -8.52
N PRO A 64 -4.42 9.27 -8.26
CA PRO A 64 -3.68 8.38 -9.14
C PRO A 64 -4.29 8.38 -10.56
N PRO A 65 -3.52 7.95 -11.58
CA PRO A 65 -4.01 7.80 -12.95
C PRO A 65 -5.26 6.92 -13.01
N LYS A 66 -6.18 7.22 -13.94
CA LYS A 66 -7.48 6.51 -14.05
C LYS A 66 -7.40 4.99 -14.19
N TRP A 67 -6.27 4.44 -14.64
CA TRP A 67 -6.05 2.99 -14.72
C TRP A 67 -5.81 2.34 -13.36
N TRP A 68 -5.38 3.10 -12.35
CA TRP A 68 -5.02 2.57 -11.02
C TRP A 68 -6.23 1.95 -10.33
N TYR A 69 -7.38 2.62 -10.35
CA TYR A 69 -8.62 2.14 -9.71
C TYR A 69 -9.09 0.76 -10.22
N PRO A 70 -9.29 0.53 -11.54
CA PRO A 70 -9.69 -0.79 -12.03
C PRO A 70 -8.58 -1.84 -11.83
N VAL A 71 -7.29 -1.46 -11.85
CA VAL A 71 -6.21 -2.40 -11.52
C VAL A 71 -6.25 -2.81 -10.05
N ASN A 72 -6.46 -1.86 -9.12
CA ASN A 72 -6.62 -2.16 -7.70
C ASN A 72 -7.82 -3.08 -7.45
N GLY A 73 -8.98 -2.74 -8.02
CA GLY A 73 -10.19 -3.55 -7.94
C GLY A 73 -10.02 -4.97 -8.51
N VAL A 74 -9.33 -5.13 -9.65
CA VAL A 74 -9.02 -6.45 -10.22
C VAL A 74 -8.10 -7.24 -9.29
N ILE A 75 -7.05 -6.63 -8.74
CA ILE A 75 -6.14 -7.32 -7.81
C ILE A 75 -6.90 -7.80 -6.58
N VAL A 76 -7.72 -6.94 -5.94
CA VAL A 76 -8.51 -7.34 -4.77
C VAL A 76 -9.52 -8.43 -5.13
N GLY A 77 -10.25 -8.30 -6.25
CA GLY A 77 -11.16 -9.35 -6.72
C GLY A 77 -10.46 -10.71 -6.93
N VAL A 78 -9.26 -10.73 -7.51
CA VAL A 78 -8.46 -11.95 -7.67
C VAL A 78 -7.98 -12.49 -6.31
N VAL A 79 -7.63 -11.64 -5.34
CA VAL A 79 -7.33 -12.07 -3.96
C VAL A 79 -8.54 -12.77 -3.32
N TYR A 80 -9.75 -12.21 -3.46
CA TYR A 80 -10.98 -12.87 -3.01
C TYR A 80 -11.20 -14.23 -3.68
N LEU A 81 -10.96 -14.36 -4.99
CA LEU A 81 -11.03 -15.64 -5.71
C LEU A 81 -10.02 -16.66 -5.19
N LEU A 82 -8.77 -16.26 -4.99
CA LEU A 82 -7.71 -17.16 -4.53
C LEU A 82 -7.99 -17.67 -3.11
N PHE A 83 -8.50 -16.82 -2.22
CA PHE A 83 -8.95 -17.26 -0.90
C PHE A 83 -10.18 -18.17 -1.01
N ALA A 84 -11.21 -17.81 -1.77
CA ALA A 84 -12.39 -18.66 -1.96
C ALA A 84 -12.03 -20.05 -2.50
N GLN A 85 -11.08 -20.11 -3.45
CA GLN A 85 -10.58 -21.36 -4.03
C GLN A 85 -9.73 -22.17 -3.04
N LEU A 86 -8.90 -21.51 -2.21
CA LEU A 86 -8.19 -22.14 -1.10
C LEU A 86 -9.15 -22.74 -0.06
N PHE A 87 -10.30 -22.11 0.19
CA PHE A 87 -11.34 -22.65 1.07
C PHE A 87 -12.22 -23.73 0.41
N ALA A 88 -12.44 -23.66 -0.91
CA ALA A 88 -13.09 -24.73 -1.67
C ALA A 88 -12.23 -26.00 -1.75
N GLN A 89 -10.91 -25.89 -1.59
CA GLN A 89 -9.98 -27.02 -1.52
C GLN A 89 -10.00 -27.82 -0.22
N PHE A 90 -10.83 -27.45 0.77
CA PHE A 90 -11.08 -28.29 1.94
C PHE A 90 -11.96 -29.48 1.51
N ALA A 91 -11.33 -30.41 0.78
CA ALA A 91 -12.00 -31.44 -0.02
C ALA A 91 -12.74 -32.49 0.83
N VAL A 92 -12.37 -32.60 2.11
CA VAL A 92 -13.08 -33.34 3.16
C VAL A 92 -12.89 -32.54 4.43
N ILE A 93 -13.99 -32.10 5.06
CA ILE A 93 -14.06 -31.76 6.49
C ILE A 93 -15.09 -32.71 7.08
N GLU A 94 -14.65 -33.92 7.42
CA GLU A 94 -15.53 -34.90 8.04
C GLU A 94 -15.66 -34.58 9.53
N PHE A 95 -16.89 -34.40 9.99
CA PHE A 95 -17.22 -34.32 11.41
C PHE A 95 -17.76 -35.67 11.88
N GLY A 96 -17.31 -36.11 13.05
CA GLY A 96 -17.82 -37.29 13.73
C GLY A 96 -19.26 -37.10 14.19
N THR A 97 -19.90 -38.20 14.59
CA THR A 97 -21.27 -38.18 15.16
C THR A 97 -21.35 -37.44 16.50
N ASP A 98 -20.21 -37.14 17.10
CA ASP A 98 -20.01 -36.33 18.30
C ASP A 98 -19.70 -34.85 18.01
N GLY A 99 -19.62 -34.46 16.72
CA GLY A 99 -19.35 -33.10 16.27
C GLY A 99 -17.88 -32.71 16.22
N TRP A 100 -16.95 -33.61 16.54
CA TRP A 100 -15.50 -33.33 16.45
C TRP A 100 -14.97 -33.53 15.03
N LEU A 101 -13.93 -32.80 14.65
CA LEU A 101 -13.26 -32.94 13.36
C LEU A 101 -12.53 -34.29 13.28
N VAL A 102 -12.90 -35.13 12.32
CA VAL A 102 -12.35 -36.48 12.07
C VAL A 102 -11.23 -36.44 11.04
N GLU A 103 -11.48 -35.85 9.87
CA GLU A 103 -10.47 -35.73 8.81
C GLU A 103 -10.59 -34.40 8.06
N ALA A 104 -9.43 -33.76 7.84
CA ALA A 104 -9.30 -32.57 7.00
C ALA A 104 -8.26 -32.85 5.90
N ARG A 105 -8.70 -32.96 4.64
CA ARG A 105 -7.80 -33.24 3.50
C ARG A 105 -7.46 -31.96 2.72
N PHE A 106 -6.16 -31.71 2.59
CA PHE A 106 -5.60 -30.54 1.91
C PHE A 106 -4.77 -30.97 0.69
N PRO A 107 -5.09 -30.52 -0.54
CA PRO A 107 -4.26 -30.71 -1.72
C PRO A 107 -3.03 -29.79 -1.65
N LEU A 108 -2.05 -30.16 -0.82
CA LEU A 108 -0.94 -29.32 -0.34
C LEU A 108 -0.23 -28.51 -1.45
N LEU A 109 0.01 -29.12 -2.61
CA LEU A 109 0.69 -28.49 -3.75
C LEU A 109 -0.12 -27.33 -4.37
N GLU A 110 -1.43 -27.53 -4.55
CA GLU A 110 -2.29 -26.50 -5.14
C GLU A 110 -2.60 -25.39 -4.13
N SER A 111 -2.81 -25.74 -2.86
CA SER A 111 -3.01 -24.76 -1.78
C SER A 111 -1.78 -23.84 -1.61
N VAL A 112 -0.56 -24.39 -1.71
CA VAL A 112 0.68 -23.61 -1.74
C VAL A 112 0.73 -22.67 -2.94
N ALA A 113 0.27 -23.10 -4.12
CA ALA A 113 0.22 -22.24 -5.30
C ALA A 113 -0.74 -21.05 -5.12
N TYR A 114 -1.92 -21.26 -4.54
CA TYR A 114 -2.87 -20.17 -4.26
C TYR A 114 -2.37 -19.22 -3.16
N MET A 115 -1.73 -19.74 -2.10
CA MET A 115 -1.10 -18.89 -1.08
C MET A 115 0.06 -18.06 -1.66
N ALA A 116 0.88 -18.64 -2.54
CA ALA A 116 1.96 -17.92 -3.22
C ALA A 116 1.42 -16.84 -4.17
N ALA A 117 0.34 -17.13 -4.92
CA ALA A 117 -0.32 -16.15 -5.77
C ALA A 117 -0.94 -14.99 -4.97
N ALA A 118 -1.62 -15.30 -3.85
CA ALA A 118 -2.18 -14.28 -2.96
C ALA A 118 -1.08 -13.41 -2.35
N ALA A 119 0.03 -14.00 -1.89
CA ALA A 119 1.18 -13.27 -1.37
C ALA A 119 1.83 -12.36 -2.43
N ALA A 120 1.95 -12.83 -3.68
CA ALA A 120 2.47 -12.03 -4.80
C ALA A 120 1.56 -10.84 -5.14
N LEU A 121 0.23 -11.02 -5.07
CA LEU A 121 -0.73 -9.93 -5.25
C LEU A 121 -0.70 -8.91 -4.09
N CYS A 122 -0.61 -9.37 -2.84
CA CYS A 122 -0.39 -8.49 -1.69
C CYS A 122 0.92 -7.69 -1.84
N TYR A 123 2.00 -8.30 -2.33
CA TYR A 123 3.24 -7.60 -2.63
C TYR A 123 3.06 -6.57 -3.75
N ALA A 124 2.32 -6.89 -4.81
CA ALA A 124 2.01 -5.94 -5.88
C ALA A 124 1.18 -4.74 -5.38
N LEU A 125 0.24 -4.95 -4.45
CA LEU A 125 -0.49 -3.86 -3.78
C LEU A 125 0.44 -2.96 -2.96
N LEU A 126 1.38 -3.54 -2.21
CA LEU A 126 2.37 -2.78 -1.42
C LEU A 126 3.28 -1.93 -2.33
N GLU A 127 3.79 -2.49 -3.43
CA GLU A 127 4.59 -1.73 -4.41
C GLU A 127 3.78 -0.64 -5.11
N LEU A 128 2.51 -0.91 -5.46
CA LEU A 128 1.59 0.12 -5.99
C LEU A 128 1.33 1.23 -4.95
N GLY A 129 1.21 0.89 -3.67
CA GLY A 129 1.06 1.84 -2.56
C GLY A 129 2.30 2.71 -2.36
N GLU A 130 3.50 2.12 -2.33
CA GLU A 130 4.76 2.87 -2.22
C GLU A 130 5.08 3.65 -3.50
N TRP A 131 4.68 3.18 -4.68
CA TRP A 131 4.70 3.99 -5.91
C TRP A 131 3.77 5.20 -5.80
N ARG A 132 2.51 5.00 -5.37
CA ARG A 132 1.52 6.07 -5.18
C ARG A 132 2.02 7.12 -4.18
N LYS A 133 2.56 6.69 -3.04
CA LYS A 133 3.20 7.53 -2.02
C LYS A 133 4.38 8.34 -2.57
N ARG A 134 5.21 7.74 -3.44
CA ARG A 134 6.29 8.45 -4.17
C ARG A 134 5.77 9.53 -5.13
N GLN A 135 4.59 9.36 -5.74
CA GLN A 135 3.95 10.39 -6.59
C GLN A 135 3.36 11.55 -5.77
N ILE A 136 2.79 11.25 -4.60
CA ILE A 136 2.16 12.21 -3.69
C ILE A 136 3.19 13.08 -2.95
N GLY A 137 4.36 12.52 -2.63
CA GLY A 137 5.42 13.21 -1.88
C GLY A 137 5.18 13.24 -0.36
N SER A 138 6.02 13.99 0.35
CA SER A 138 6.00 14.11 1.83
C SER A 138 4.79 14.86 2.40
N ASP A 139 4.04 15.54 1.54
CA ASP A 139 3.06 16.56 1.94
C ASP A 139 1.74 15.98 2.44
N TYR A 140 1.45 14.74 2.09
CA TYR A 140 0.27 14.01 2.54
C TYR A 140 0.69 12.62 3.04
N SER A 141 0.04 12.19 4.12
CA SER A 141 0.27 10.84 4.67
C SER A 141 -0.68 9.83 4.02
N VAL A 142 -0.20 8.60 3.89
CA VAL A 142 -0.94 7.45 3.37
C VAL A 142 -1.24 6.51 4.55
N PHE A 143 -2.44 5.94 4.59
CA PHE A 143 -2.86 4.92 5.55
C PHE A 143 -3.41 3.71 4.79
N MET A 144 -2.84 2.53 5.01
CA MET A 144 -3.21 1.27 4.32
C MET A 144 -3.19 1.33 2.77
N GLY A 145 -2.43 2.26 2.17
CA GLY A 145 -2.36 2.45 0.71
C GLY A 145 -3.25 3.59 0.18
N GLU A 146 -4.16 4.10 1.00
CA GLU A 146 -5.08 5.20 0.68
C GLU A 146 -4.62 6.54 1.30
N LEU A 147 -5.15 7.66 0.82
CA LEU A 147 -4.89 8.98 1.41
C LEU A 147 -5.42 9.04 2.85
N ARG A 148 -4.62 9.51 3.81
CA ARG A 148 -5.02 9.55 5.22
C ARG A 148 -6.25 10.46 5.42
N PRO A 149 -7.31 10.01 6.11
CA PRO A 149 -8.49 10.82 6.40
C PRO A 149 -8.18 12.19 7.03
N ARG A 150 -8.75 13.27 6.46
CA ARG A 150 -8.69 14.63 7.04
C ARG A 150 -9.83 14.95 8.00
N ASN A 151 -10.96 14.25 7.92
CA ASN A 151 -12.15 14.53 8.74
C ASN A 151 -12.87 13.25 9.19
N ALA A 152 -13.84 13.39 10.11
CA ALA A 152 -14.57 12.26 10.69
C ALA A 152 -15.40 11.47 9.66
N PHE A 153 -15.95 12.13 8.63
CA PHE A 153 -16.69 11.45 7.57
C PHE A 153 -15.78 10.49 6.78
N MET A 154 -14.56 10.92 6.45
CA MET A 154 -13.59 10.07 5.76
C MET A 154 -13.14 8.86 6.60
N TRP A 155 -13.03 9.01 7.93
CA TRP A 155 -12.79 7.87 8.82
C TRP A 155 -13.96 6.88 8.80
N VAL A 156 -15.20 7.36 8.82
CA VAL A 156 -16.39 6.50 8.68
C VAL A 156 -16.39 5.78 7.34
N VAL A 157 -16.02 6.44 6.24
CA VAL A 157 -15.95 5.80 4.90
C VAL A 157 -14.93 4.65 4.87
N LEU A 158 -13.70 4.86 5.39
CA LEU A 158 -12.70 3.78 5.48
C LEU A 158 -13.16 2.63 6.38
N LEU A 159 -13.70 2.93 7.57
CA LEU A 159 -14.21 1.90 8.47
C LEU A 159 -15.38 1.12 7.85
N THR A 160 -16.24 1.78 7.08
CA THR A 160 -17.33 1.12 6.35
C THR A 160 -16.77 0.17 5.28
N GLN A 161 -15.74 0.58 4.53
CA GLN A 161 -15.07 -0.25 3.54
C GLN A 161 -14.49 -1.53 4.17
N PHE A 162 -13.72 -1.39 5.26
CA PHE A 162 -13.20 -2.54 6.02
C PHE A 162 -14.31 -3.49 6.51
N VAL A 163 -15.43 -2.96 7.01
CA VAL A 163 -16.57 -3.77 7.45
C VAL A 163 -17.24 -4.48 6.28
N VAL A 164 -17.36 -3.83 5.12
CA VAL A 164 -17.92 -4.44 3.89
C VAL A 164 -17.00 -5.53 3.34
N GLU A 165 -15.69 -5.32 3.33
CA GLU A 165 -14.70 -6.32 2.93
C GLU A 165 -14.74 -7.55 3.86
N ILE A 166 -14.59 -7.35 5.17
CA ILE A 166 -14.63 -8.43 6.17
C ILE A 166 -15.99 -9.15 6.12
N GLY A 167 -17.08 -8.41 5.94
CA GLY A 167 -18.43 -8.97 5.82
C GLY A 167 -18.61 -9.83 4.57
N ALA A 168 -18.15 -9.36 3.41
CA ALA A 168 -18.18 -10.13 2.15
C ALA A 168 -17.31 -11.39 2.24
N PHE A 169 -16.14 -11.28 2.86
CA PHE A 169 -15.24 -12.41 3.10
C PHE A 169 -15.86 -13.46 4.04
N ALA A 170 -16.45 -13.02 5.16
CA ALA A 170 -17.13 -13.90 6.10
C ALA A 170 -18.37 -14.57 5.47
N LEU A 171 -19.13 -13.85 4.64
CA LEU A 171 -20.26 -14.40 3.89
C LEU A 171 -19.81 -15.46 2.88
N LEU A 172 -18.73 -15.20 2.14
CA LEU A 172 -18.12 -16.17 1.22
C LEU A 172 -17.65 -17.43 1.96
N LEU A 173 -16.93 -17.28 3.08
CA LEU A 173 -16.47 -18.40 3.90
C LEU A 173 -17.64 -19.22 4.44
N TRP A 174 -18.66 -18.56 4.98
CA TRP A 174 -19.90 -19.21 5.43
C TRP A 174 -20.57 -19.98 4.29
N TRP A 175 -20.66 -19.40 3.09
CA TRP A 175 -21.25 -20.05 1.92
C TRP A 175 -20.46 -21.28 1.48
N MET A 176 -19.12 -21.19 1.39
CA MET A 176 -18.25 -22.32 1.04
C MET A 176 -18.42 -23.50 2.01
N LEU A 177 -18.56 -23.23 3.31
CA LEU A 177 -18.71 -24.26 4.33
C LEU A 177 -20.07 -24.98 4.32
N HIS A 178 -21.10 -24.38 3.71
CA HIS A 178 -22.49 -24.89 3.77
C HIS A 178 -23.08 -25.32 2.41
N GLN A 179 -22.38 -25.10 1.29
CA GLN A 179 -22.88 -25.41 -0.05
C GLN A 179 -21.94 -26.36 -0.79
N SER A 180 -22.39 -27.62 -0.96
CA SER A 180 -21.62 -28.70 -1.61
C SER A 180 -21.53 -28.60 -3.13
N VAL A 181 -22.27 -27.67 -3.75
CA VAL A 181 -22.23 -27.39 -5.19
C VAL A 181 -21.91 -25.92 -5.37
N LEU A 182 -20.70 -25.64 -5.84
CA LEU A 182 -20.27 -24.32 -6.29
C LEU A 182 -21.03 -23.91 -7.55
N PRO A 183 -21.93 -22.91 -7.51
CA PRO A 183 -22.31 -22.20 -8.72
C PRO A 183 -21.21 -21.18 -9.04
N GLU A 184 -21.33 -20.48 -10.17
CA GLU A 184 -20.39 -19.42 -10.62
C GLU A 184 -20.31 -18.19 -9.68
N MET A 185 -21.00 -18.24 -8.54
CA MET A 185 -21.15 -17.16 -7.55
C MET A 185 -19.84 -16.60 -6.97
N PRO A 186 -18.77 -17.38 -6.66
CA PRO A 186 -17.53 -16.78 -6.14
C PRO A 186 -16.89 -15.81 -7.13
N MET A 187 -16.94 -16.13 -8.43
CA MET A 187 -16.48 -15.25 -9.50
C MET A 187 -17.34 -13.99 -9.58
N LEU A 188 -18.66 -14.12 -9.49
CA LEU A 188 -19.55 -12.96 -9.47
C LEU A 188 -19.30 -12.07 -8.24
N VAL A 189 -19.18 -12.63 -7.04
CA VAL A 189 -18.91 -11.87 -5.81
C VAL A 189 -17.54 -11.17 -5.91
N ALA A 190 -16.50 -11.87 -6.37
CA ALA A 190 -15.18 -11.29 -6.55
C ALA A 190 -15.15 -10.13 -7.57
N VAL A 191 -15.83 -10.28 -8.71
CA VAL A 191 -15.95 -9.21 -9.72
C VAL A 191 -16.74 -8.02 -9.17
N VAL A 192 -17.83 -8.27 -8.44
CA VAL A 192 -18.63 -7.22 -7.80
C VAL A 192 -17.82 -6.49 -6.73
N MET A 193 -17.12 -7.21 -5.85
CA MET A 193 -16.26 -6.62 -4.82
C MET A 193 -15.13 -5.78 -5.42
N GLY A 194 -14.45 -6.29 -6.46
CA GLY A 194 -13.43 -5.55 -7.19
C GLY A 194 -13.97 -4.27 -7.84
N ALA A 195 -15.15 -4.33 -8.45
CA ALA A 195 -15.80 -3.16 -9.05
C ALA A 195 -16.28 -2.15 -7.99
N VAL A 196 -16.81 -2.62 -6.85
CA VAL A 196 -17.21 -1.77 -5.71
C VAL A 196 -16.00 -1.03 -5.17
N LEU A 197 -14.88 -1.72 -4.90
CA LEU A 197 -13.67 -1.09 -4.35
C LEU A 197 -13.03 -0.11 -5.34
N ALA A 198 -12.92 -0.46 -6.62
CA ALA A 198 -12.42 0.47 -7.64
C ALA A 198 -13.25 1.78 -7.70
N LEU A 199 -14.58 1.68 -7.53
CA LEU A 199 -15.45 2.85 -7.45
C LEU A 199 -15.32 3.58 -6.10
N TRP A 200 -15.17 2.84 -5.01
CA TRP A 200 -15.04 3.37 -3.65
C TRP A 200 -13.79 4.24 -3.50
N ASP A 201 -12.62 3.71 -3.87
CA ASP A 201 -11.33 4.42 -3.90
C ASP A 201 -11.43 5.71 -4.73
N TYR A 202 -12.05 5.63 -5.91
CA TYR A 202 -12.20 6.77 -6.81
C TYR A 202 -13.08 7.87 -6.20
N LEU A 203 -14.17 7.50 -5.53
CA LEU A 203 -15.04 8.45 -4.84
C LEU A 203 -14.38 9.01 -3.59
N TYR A 204 -13.60 8.20 -2.86
CA TYR A 204 -12.82 8.61 -1.69
C TYR A 204 -11.78 9.68 -2.05
N ASP A 205 -10.93 9.41 -3.04
CA ASP A 205 -9.92 10.36 -3.53
C ASP A 205 -10.56 11.66 -4.05
N ARG A 206 -11.69 11.53 -4.77
CA ARG A 206 -12.43 12.68 -5.29
C ARG A 206 -13.03 13.53 -4.18
N TYR A 207 -13.51 12.91 -3.10
CA TYR A 207 -13.96 13.61 -1.92
C TYR A 207 -12.79 14.30 -1.19
N PHE A 208 -11.63 13.63 -1.05
CA PHE A 208 -10.42 14.20 -0.44
C PHE A 208 -9.98 15.49 -1.15
N ILE A 209 -9.86 15.46 -2.48
CA ILE A 209 -9.47 16.64 -3.28
C ILE A 209 -10.54 17.74 -3.19
N ALA A 210 -11.82 17.38 -3.12
CA ALA A 210 -12.89 18.36 -2.92
C ALA A 210 -12.84 19.03 -1.53
N THR A 211 -12.43 18.31 -0.47
CA THR A 211 -12.22 18.92 0.85
C THR A 211 -11.03 19.88 0.85
N ILE A 212 -9.89 19.51 0.25
CA ILE A 212 -8.73 20.40 0.09
C ILE A 212 -9.14 21.71 -0.62
N LYS A 213 -9.76 21.60 -1.80
CA LYS A 213 -10.18 22.76 -2.60
C LYS A 213 -11.27 23.63 -1.95
N LYS A 214 -11.90 23.14 -0.87
CA LYS A 214 -12.86 23.89 -0.06
C LYS A 214 -12.19 24.56 1.15
N GLU A 215 -11.14 23.94 1.70
CA GLU A 215 -10.37 24.48 2.83
C GLU A 215 -9.39 25.59 2.38
N GLY A 216 -8.89 25.53 1.14
CA GLY A 216 -8.08 26.59 0.49
C GLY A 216 -8.89 27.73 -0.15
N ARG A 217 -10.10 28.04 0.33
CA ARG A 217 -11.00 29.09 -0.17
C ARG A 217 -11.68 29.86 0.96
#